data_AF-A0A7V6ZWA6-F1
#
_entry.id   AF-A0A7V6ZWA6-F1
#
_cell.length_a   1.000
_cell.length_b   1.000
_cell.length_c   1.000
_cell.angle_alpha   90.00
_cell.angle_beta   90.00
_cell.angle_gamma   90.00
#
_symmetry.space_group_name_H-M   'P 1'
#
loop_
_entity.id
_entity.type
_entity.pdbx_description
1 polymer ?
#
loop_
_entity_poly.entity_id
_entity_poly.type
_entity_poly.pdbx_seq_one_letter_code
_entity_poly.pdbx_strand_id
1 'polypeptide(L)' 'MANILLVDDEKLFVKGLTEILEREGFQVYQAFDGRICD' A
#
# COMPACT_ATOMS: atom_id res chain seq x y z
N MET A 1 -6.25 -14.21 6.03
CA MET A 1 -5.58 -12.91 5.86
C MET A 1 -5.45 -12.65 4.38
N ALA A 2 -5.99 -11.53 3.88
CA ALA A 2 -5.90 -11.17 2.47
C ALA A 2 -4.69 -10.25 2.24
N ASN A 3 -4.05 -10.40 1.09
CA ASN A 3 -2.92 -9.57 0.67
C ASN A 3 -3.41 -8.54 -0.34
N ILE A 4 -2.94 -7.29 -0.21
CA ILE A 4 -3.29 -6.18 -1.11
C ILE A 4 -2.01 -5.58 -1.70
N LEU A 5 -1.98 -5.39 -3.02
CA LEU A 5 -0.97 -4.58 -3.70
C LEU A 5 -1.61 -3.23 -4.08
N LEU A 6 -1.10 -2.16 -3.50
CA LEU A 6 -1.49 -0.79 -3.78
C LEU A 6 -0.47 -0.15 -4.72
N VAL A 7 -0.94 0.34 -5.87
CA VAL A 7 -0.09 0.98 -6.89
C VAL A 7 -0.67 2.33 -7.27
N ASP A 8 0.05 3.40 -6.96
CA ASP A 8 -0.31 4.77 -7.33
C ASP A 8 0.94 5.66 -7.28
N ASP A 9 1.07 6.65 -8.18
CA ASP A 9 2.24 7.53 -8.23
C ASP A 9 2.19 8.65 -7.17
N GLU A 10 1.02 8.89 -6.56
CA GLU A 10 0.84 9.82 -5.46
C GLU A 10 1.25 9.19 -4.11
N LYS A 11 2.51 9.41 -3.72
CA LYS A 11 3.11 8.82 -2.51
C LYS A 11 2.35 9.09 -1.21
N LEU A 12 1.74 10.26 -1.06
CA LEU A 12 1.00 10.61 0.16
C LEU A 12 -0.28 9.79 0.28
N PHE A 13 -0.99 9.61 -0.83
CA PHE A 13 -2.18 8.78 -0.90
C PHE A 13 -1.87 7.33 -0.53
N VAL A 14 -0.85 6.75 -1.17
CA VAL A 14 -0.45 5.35 -0.91
C VAL A 14 -0.06 5.12 0.54
N LYS A 15 0.71 6.02 1.15
CA LYS A 15 1.09 5.91 2.56
C LYS A 15 -0.13 5.96 3.48
N GLY A 16 -1.00 6.95 3.28
CA GLY A 16 -2.20 7.10 4.10
C GLY A 16 -3.15 5.90 4.00
N LEU A 17 -3.35 5.38 2.79
CA LEU A 17 -4.20 4.21 2.58
C LEU A 17 -3.57 2.91 3.12
N THR A 18 -2.24 2.77 3.00
CA THR A 18 -1.51 1.64 3.59
C THR A 18 -1.72 1.57 5.10
N GLU A 19 -1.53 2.68 5.81
CA GLU A 19 -1.73 2.74 7.27
C GLU A 19 -3.16 2.36 7.68
N ILE A 20 -4.17 2.77 6.91
CA ILE A 20 -5.58 2.43 7.16
C ILE A 20 -5.80 0.92 6.98
N LEU A 21 -5.33 0.35 5.87
CA LEU A 21 -5.53 -1.07 5.55
C LEU A 21 -4.76 -1.99 6.50
N GLU A 22 -3.56 -1.62 6.91
CA GLU A 22 -2.80 -2.39 7.90
C GLU A 22 -3.50 -2.40 9.28
N ARG A 23 -4.11 -1.28 9.69
CA ARG A 23 -4.92 -1.21 10.92
C ARG A 23 -6.16 -2.11 10.88
N GLU A 24 -6.72 -2.33 9.69
CA GLU A 24 -7.83 -3.28 9.46
C GLU A 24 -7.35 -4.74 9.36
N GLY A 25 -6.04 -5.00 9.49
CA GLY A 25 -5.47 -6.35 9.53
C GLY A 25 -5.13 -6.95 8.16
N PHE A 26 -5.04 -6.12 7.12
CA PHE A 26 -4.55 -6.55 5.80
C PHE A 26 -3.03 -6.51 5.74
N GLN A 27 -2.45 -7.45 4.98
CA GLN A 27 -1.04 -7.36 4.58
C GLN A 27 -0.98 -6.52 3.30
N VAL A 28 -0.35 -5.36 3.38
CA VAL A 28 -0.29 -4.40 2.27
C VAL A 28 1.12 -4.38 1.68
N TYR A 29 1.20 -4.35 0.35
CA TYR A 29 2.41 -4.09 -0.43
C TYR A 29 2.16 -2.82 -1.24
N GLN A 30 3.16 -1.95 -1.35
CA GLN A 30 3.04 -0.67 -2.04
C GLN A 30 4.04 -0.53 -3.19
N ALA A 31 3.63 0.14 -4.26
CA ALA A 31 4.47 0.50 -5.41
C ALA A 31 4.10 1.90 -5.92
N PHE A 32 5.10 2.73 -6.26
CA PHE A 32 4.87 4.09 -6.78
C PHE A 32 5.07 4.21 -8.30
N ASP A 33 5.76 3.26 -8.91
CA ASP A 33 6.18 3.30 -10.32
C ASP A 33 6.24 1.90 -10.94
N GLY A 34 5.32 1.03 -10.51
CA GLY A 34 5.32 -0.39 -10.90
C GLY A 34 6.46 -1.21 -10.24
N ARG A 35 7.30 -0.58 -9.41
CA ARG A 35 8.27 -1.25 -8.55
C ARG A 35 7.79 -1.23 -7.10
N ILE A 36 7.90 -2.37 -6.43
CA ILE A 36 7.62 -2.46 -5.00
C ILE A 36 8.64 -1.58 -4.25
N CYS A 37 8.16 -0.84 -3.26
CA CYS A 37 9.03 -0.09 -2.35
C CYS A 37 9.44 -0.97 -1.17
N ASP A 38 10.74 -1.12 -0.96
CA ASP A 38 11.33 -1.84 0.18
C ASP A 38 11.07 -1.11 1.51
#